data_AF-A0A357LBP0-F1
#
_entry.id   AF-A0A357LBP0-F1
#
_cell.length_a   1.000
_cell.length_b   1.000
_cell.length_c   1.000
_cell.angle_alpha   90.00
_cell.angle_beta   90.00
_cell.angle_gamma   90.00
#
_symmetry.space_group_name_H-M   'P 1'
#
loop_
_entity.id
_entity.type
_entity.pdbx_description
1 polymer ?
#
loop_
_entity_poly.entity_id
_entity_poly.type
_entity_poly.pdbx_seq_one_letter_code
_entity_poly.pdbx_strand_id
1 'polypeptide(L)'
;TLPVFVRAGSIIPRQALVQHTDETPKGPLELHIYPGPDCAGALYDDDGFARGGAFRRQVVACEVADDGGVTVQFAEPEGRYRPWWREIALIVHDGVGERRKTISAPRGAETVTLEPA
;
A
#
# COMPACT_ATOMS: atom_id res chain seq x y z
N THR A 1 -3.75 -19.14 -19.88
CA THR A 1 -3.54 -18.26 -18.71
C THR A 1 -3.39 -19.11 -17.47
N LEU A 2 -2.78 -18.60 -16.41
CA LEU A 2 -2.79 -19.25 -15.10
C LEU A 2 -3.91 -18.61 -14.26
N PRO A 3 -4.86 -19.38 -13.70
CA PRO A 3 -5.86 -18.82 -12.79
C PRO A 3 -5.20 -18.33 -11.50
N VAL A 4 -5.44 -17.06 -11.16
CA VAL A 4 -4.99 -16.43 -9.92
C VAL A 4 -6.16 -15.65 -9.34
N PHE A 5 -6.40 -15.79 -8.04
CA PHE A 5 -7.50 -15.15 -7.33
C PHE A 5 -6.94 -14.31 -6.19
N VAL A 6 -7.54 -13.14 -5.96
CA VAL A 6 -7.18 -12.27 -4.82
C VAL A 6 -8.15 -12.52 -3.67
N ARG A 7 -7.62 -12.66 -2.45
CA ARG A 7 -8.43 -12.83 -1.24
C ARG A 7 -8.97 -11.48 -0.79
N ALA A 8 -10.23 -11.40 -0.38
CA ALA A 8 -10.77 -10.22 0.31
C ALA A 8 -9.98 -9.93 1.59
N GLY A 9 -9.67 -8.66 1.85
CA GLY A 9 -8.73 -8.21 2.88
C GLY A 9 -7.27 -8.05 2.39
N SER A 10 -6.97 -8.35 1.12
CA SER A 10 -5.60 -8.21 0.61
C SER A 10 -5.23 -6.75 0.34
N ILE A 11 -4.04 -6.35 0.79
CA ILE A 11 -3.36 -5.11 0.38
C ILE A 11 -2.11 -5.51 -0.40
N ILE A 12 -2.11 -5.26 -1.70
CA ILE A 12 -1.03 -5.69 -2.62
C ILE A 12 -0.23 -4.46 -3.06
N PRO A 13 1.02 -4.30 -2.60
CA PRO A 13 1.89 -3.26 -3.09
C PRO A 13 2.39 -3.58 -4.51
N ARG A 14 2.38 -2.57 -5.39
CA ARG A 14 2.91 -2.64 -6.75
C ARG A 14 3.70 -1.38 -7.06
N GLN A 15 4.61 -1.51 -8.02
CA GLN A 15 5.41 -0.42 -8.54
C GLN A 15 5.41 -0.44 -10.07
N ALA A 16 5.85 0.66 -10.67
CA ALA A 16 6.11 0.72 -12.10
C ALA A 16 7.14 -0.34 -12.52
N LEU A 17 6.98 -0.87 -13.73
CA LEU A 17 7.93 -1.83 -14.30
C LEU A 17 9.32 -1.20 -14.41
N VAL A 18 10.32 -1.93 -13.90
CA VAL A 18 11.75 -1.63 -14.01
C VAL A 18 12.47 -2.86 -14.54
N GLN A 19 13.67 -2.68 -15.12
CA GLN A 19 14.40 -3.79 -15.75
C GLN A 19 15.28 -4.57 -14.77
N HIS A 20 15.61 -3.97 -13.64
CA HIS A 20 16.38 -4.61 -12.57
C HIS A 20 16.01 -4.00 -11.21
N THR A 21 16.35 -4.70 -10.12
CA THR A 21 15.95 -4.32 -8.74
C THR A 21 16.61 -3.03 -8.25
N ASP A 22 17.79 -2.71 -8.77
CA ASP A 22 18.53 -1.49 -8.38
C ASP A 22 18.03 -0.23 -9.11
N GLU A 23 17.12 -0.39 -10.09
CA GLU A 23 16.50 0.73 -10.79
C GLU A 23 15.36 1.29 -9.93
N THR A 24 15.42 2.58 -9.60
CA THR A 24 14.33 3.25 -8.89
C THR A 24 13.10 3.41 -9.79
N PRO A 25 11.93 2.87 -9.42
CA PRO A 25 10.70 3.06 -10.18
C PRO A 25 10.30 4.54 -10.28
N LYS A 26 9.65 4.91 -11.40
CA LYS A 26 9.11 6.26 -11.60
C LYS A 26 7.61 6.28 -11.31
N GLY A 27 7.17 7.14 -10.40
CA GLY A 27 5.77 7.31 -10.02
C GLY A 27 5.50 6.98 -8.55
N PRO A 28 4.22 6.93 -8.13
CA PRO A 28 3.86 6.53 -6.78
C PRO A 28 4.04 5.02 -6.57
N LEU A 29 4.20 4.60 -5.31
CA LEU A 29 3.92 3.22 -4.93
C LEU A 29 2.40 3.01 -5.02
N GLU A 30 1.96 1.92 -5.64
CA GLU A 30 0.53 1.59 -5.73
C GLU A 30 0.15 0.59 -4.66
N LEU A 31 -0.89 0.87 -3.88
CA LEU A 31 -1.50 -0.09 -2.97
C LEU A 31 -2.86 -0.49 -3.54
N HIS A 32 -2.91 -1.69 -4.12
CA HIS A 32 -4.16 -2.31 -4.53
C HIS A 32 -4.84 -2.94 -3.31
N ILE A 33 -5.94 -2.34 -2.89
CA ILE A 33 -6.68 -2.71 -1.70
C ILE A 33 -7.95 -3.44 -2.15
N TYR A 34 -8.11 -4.66 -1.67
CA TYR A 34 -9.30 -5.47 -1.86
C TYR A 34 -9.99 -5.58 -0.51
N PRO A 35 -10.94 -4.70 -0.18
CA PRO A 35 -11.49 -4.65 1.18
C PRO A 35 -12.18 -5.96 1.57
N GLY A 36 -12.16 -6.28 2.86
CA GLY A 36 -12.73 -7.51 3.40
C GLY A 36 -12.29 -7.78 4.84
N PRO A 37 -12.65 -8.95 5.40
CA PRO A 37 -12.21 -9.36 6.73
C PRO A 37 -10.68 -9.37 6.84
N ASP A 38 -10.16 -9.00 8.02
CA ASP A 38 -8.73 -8.98 8.32
C ASP A 38 -7.89 -8.18 7.30
N CYS A 39 -8.42 -7.04 6.82
CA CYS A 39 -7.74 -6.20 5.85
C CYS A 39 -6.52 -5.51 6.47
N ALA A 40 -5.36 -6.18 6.42
CA ALA A 40 -4.12 -5.66 6.94
C ALA A 40 -2.89 -6.27 6.26
N GLY A 41 -1.79 -5.54 6.29
CA GLY A 41 -0.48 -5.96 5.81
C GLY A 41 0.61 -5.02 6.33
N ALA A 42 1.83 -5.20 5.84
CA ALA A 42 2.93 -4.28 6.14
C ALA A 42 3.76 -3.99 4.89
N LEU A 43 4.10 -2.72 4.71
CA LEU A 43 5.11 -2.30 3.76
C LEU A 43 6.47 -2.41 4.41
N TYR A 44 7.42 -3.02 3.70
CA TYR A 44 8.81 -3.15 4.13
C TYR A 44 9.73 -2.63 3.04
N ASP A 45 10.77 -1.91 3.42
CA ASP A 45 11.87 -1.51 2.52
C ASP A 45 13.19 -1.41 3.27
N ASP A 46 14.27 -1.74 2.60
CA ASP A 46 15.65 -1.60 3.07
C ASP A 46 16.60 -1.41 1.88
N ASP A 47 17.90 -1.52 2.10
CA ASP A 47 18.89 -1.36 1.03
C ASP A 47 19.00 -2.58 0.09
N GLY A 48 18.36 -3.72 0.41
CA GLY A 48 18.41 -4.95 -0.38
C GLY A 48 19.72 -5.74 -0.29
N PHE A 49 20.73 -5.29 0.45
CA PHE A 49 22.07 -5.88 0.46
C PHE A 49 22.58 -6.23 1.87
N ALA A 50 22.45 -5.32 2.83
CA ALA A 50 23.10 -5.44 4.13
C ALA A 50 22.21 -6.11 5.17
N ARG A 51 22.66 -7.25 5.70
CA ARG A 51 21.99 -7.87 6.86
C ARG A 51 22.12 -6.98 8.09
N GLY A 52 21.00 -6.68 8.74
CA GLY A 52 20.97 -5.80 9.93
C GLY A 52 21.16 -4.31 9.59
N GLY A 53 21.02 -3.95 8.31
CA GLY A 53 21.01 -2.56 7.85
C GLY A 53 19.81 -1.77 8.36
N ALA A 54 19.75 -0.50 7.97
CA ALA A 54 18.57 0.30 8.24
C ALA A 54 17.40 -0.23 7.39
N PHE A 55 16.25 -0.42 8.03
CA PHE A 55 15.00 -0.80 7.37
C PHE A 55 13.91 0.22 7.67
N ARG A 56 12.78 0.07 6.98
CA ARG A 56 11.50 0.69 7.30
C ARG A 56 10.42 -0.37 7.21
N ARG A 57 9.56 -0.45 8.24
CA ARG A 57 8.34 -1.26 8.22
C ARG A 57 7.16 -0.41 8.63
N GLN A 58 6.03 -0.49 7.92
CA GLN A 58 4.81 0.21 8.30
C GLN A 58 3.60 -0.68 8.08
N VAL A 59 2.82 -0.92 9.15
CA VAL A 59 1.56 -1.64 9.06
C VAL A 59 0.53 -0.75 8.35
N VAL A 60 -0.21 -1.36 7.43
CA VAL A 60 -1.33 -0.74 6.72
C VAL A 60 -2.56 -1.62 6.93
N ALA A 61 -3.68 -1.02 7.30
CA ALA A 61 -4.96 -1.69 7.46
C ALA A 61 -6.04 -0.98 6.64
N CYS A 62 -7.17 -1.66 6.41
CA CYS A 62 -8.35 -1.02 5.86
C CYS A 62 -9.64 -1.45 6.55
N GLU A 63 -10.62 -0.55 6.55
CA GLU A 63 -11.97 -0.81 7.04
C GLU A 63 -12.98 -0.27 6.03
N VAL A 64 -14.12 -0.96 5.90
CA VAL A 64 -15.24 -0.55 5.04
C VAL A 64 -16.35 -0.03 5.93
N ALA A 65 -16.81 1.19 5.67
CA ALA A 65 -17.97 1.77 6.34
C ALA A 65 -19.29 1.30 5.69
N ASP A 66 -20.40 1.43 6.42
CA ASP A 66 -21.73 1.01 5.97
C ASP A 66 -22.18 1.71 4.68
N ASP A 67 -21.69 2.92 4.42
CA ASP A 67 -21.98 3.70 3.23
C ASP A 67 -21.11 3.33 2.01
N GLY A 68 -20.16 2.39 2.17
CA GLY A 68 -19.22 1.97 1.13
C GLY A 68 -17.92 2.79 1.09
N GLY A 69 -17.74 3.75 2.00
CA GLY A 69 -16.46 4.41 2.21
C GLY A 69 -15.37 3.42 2.66
N VAL A 70 -14.14 3.61 2.19
CA VAL A 70 -12.99 2.79 2.61
C VAL A 70 -11.99 3.66 3.33
N THR A 71 -11.72 3.31 4.59
CA THR A 71 -10.69 3.95 5.40
C THR A 71 -9.43 3.11 5.34
N VAL A 72 -8.29 3.74 5.06
CA VAL A 72 -6.96 3.11 5.05
C VAL A 72 -6.15 3.73 6.17
N GLN A 73 -5.71 2.90 7.11
CA GLN A 73 -4.91 3.32 8.25
C GLN A 73 -3.46 2.90 8.07
N PHE A 74 -2.55 3.87 8.17
CA PHE A 74 -1.12 3.67 8.24
C PHE A 74 -0.69 3.82 9.70
N ALA A 75 -0.01 2.81 10.25
CA ALA A 75 0.54 2.88 11.60
C ALA A 75 1.81 3.74 11.66
N GLU A 76 2.31 4.01 12.87
CA GLU A 76 3.66 4.56 13.03
C GLU A 76 4.70 3.64 12.37
N PRO A 77 5.60 4.17 11.51
CA PRO A 77 6.62 3.36 10.89
C PRO A 77 7.71 2.99 11.90
N GLU A 78 8.19 1.76 11.79
CA GLU A 78 9.39 1.29 12.48
C GLU A 78 10.61 1.44 11.58
N GLY A 79 11.76 1.73 12.18
CA GLY A 79 13.02 1.89 11.46
C GLY A 79 13.21 3.30 10.87
N ARG A 80 14.35 3.51 10.22
CA ARG A 80 14.81 4.84 9.77
C ARG A 80 15.14 4.90 8.27
N TYR A 81 14.98 3.80 7.55
CA TYR A 81 15.23 3.76 6.13
C TYR A 81 14.25 4.68 5.40
N ARG A 82 14.73 5.33 4.34
CA ARG A 82 13.92 6.24 3.53
C ARG A 82 13.61 5.50 2.22
N PRO A 83 12.37 5.02 2.04
CA PRO A 83 12.01 4.30 0.84
C PRO A 83 12.03 5.22 -0.38
N TRP A 84 12.05 4.64 -1.57
CA TRP A 84 12.12 5.40 -2.81
C TRP A 84 10.84 6.20 -3.11
N TRP A 85 9.68 5.74 -2.63
CA TRP A 85 8.40 6.36 -2.93
C TRP A 85 8.15 7.63 -2.11
N ARG A 86 7.66 8.67 -2.78
CA ARG A 86 7.24 9.94 -2.15
C ARG A 86 5.72 10.09 -2.06
N GLU A 87 5.01 9.33 -2.89
CA GLU A 87 3.57 9.31 -3.00
C GLU A 87 3.09 7.87 -3.00
N ILE A 88 1.87 7.67 -2.51
CA ILE A 88 1.18 6.38 -2.56
C ILE A 88 -0.14 6.58 -3.30
N ALA A 89 -0.40 5.75 -4.30
CA ALA A 89 -1.71 5.65 -4.94
C ALA A 89 -2.51 4.53 -4.28
N LEU A 90 -3.57 4.89 -3.57
CA LEU A 90 -4.55 3.97 -3.01
C LEU A 90 -5.53 3.59 -4.13
N ILE A 91 -5.65 2.30 -4.43
CA ILE A 91 -6.50 1.78 -5.50
C ILE A 91 -7.42 0.73 -4.89
N VAL A 92 -8.70 1.06 -4.72
CA VAL A 92 -9.69 0.20 -4.07
C VAL A 92 -10.47 -0.62 -5.10
N HIS A 93 -10.55 -1.93 -4.85
CA HIS A 93 -11.27 -2.93 -5.64
C HIS A 93 -12.40 -3.52 -4.77
N ASP A 94 -13.61 -2.99 -4.89
CA ASP A 94 -14.76 -3.31 -4.01
C ASP A 94 -15.97 -3.92 -4.75
N GLY A 95 -15.84 -4.17 -6.06
CA GLY A 95 -16.91 -4.72 -6.89
C GLY A 95 -17.90 -3.70 -7.46
N VAL A 96 -17.80 -2.43 -7.10
CA VAL A 96 -18.60 -1.33 -7.68
C VAL A 96 -17.81 -0.62 -8.78
N GLY A 97 -16.48 -0.54 -8.64
CA GLY A 97 -15.56 0.01 -9.62
C GLY A 97 -14.15 0.15 -9.04
N GLU A 98 -13.21 0.66 -9.83
CA GLU A 98 -11.90 1.04 -9.31
C GLU A 98 -11.95 2.48 -8.80
N ARG A 99 -11.63 2.70 -7.52
CA ARG A 99 -11.48 4.03 -6.93
C ARG A 99 -10.01 4.32 -6.67
N ARG A 100 -9.52 5.49 -7.11
CA ARG A 100 -8.10 5.89 -6.96
C ARG A 100 -7.96 7.20 -6.20
N LYS A 101 -7.05 7.23 -5.23
CA LYS A 101 -6.62 8.44 -4.53
C LYS A 101 -5.11 8.43 -4.33
N THR A 102 -4.41 9.42 -4.88
CA THR A 102 -2.97 9.61 -4.63
C THR A 102 -2.76 10.52 -3.44
N ILE A 103 -1.92 10.10 -2.51
CA ILE A 103 -1.53 10.85 -1.30
C ILE A 103 -0.01 11.01 -1.24
N SER A 104 0.45 12.00 -0.48
CA SER A 104 1.85 12.00 -0.03
C SER A 104 2.12 10.77 0.83
N ALA A 105 3.29 10.16 0.71
CA ALA A 105 3.62 8.97 1.49
C ALA A 105 3.63 9.29 3.00
N PRO A 106 2.83 8.59 3.83
CA PRO A 106 2.74 8.85 5.26
C PRO A 106 4.10 8.71 5.95
N ARG A 107 4.50 9.75 6.68
CA ARG A 107 5.77 9.76 7.46
C ARG A 107 5.61 9.27 8.89
N GLY A 108 4.38 9.20 9.39
CA GLY A 108 3.99 8.70 10.71
C GLY A 108 2.67 7.95 10.59
N ALA A 109 1.93 7.84 11.69
CA ALA A 109 0.56 7.34 11.65
C ALA A 109 -0.35 8.31 10.88
N GLU A 110 -1.18 7.78 9.97
CA GLU A 110 -2.09 8.57 9.14
C GLU A 110 -3.31 7.74 8.74
N THR A 111 -4.47 8.39 8.67
CA THR A 111 -5.73 7.76 8.23
C THR A 111 -6.25 8.48 7.00
N VAL A 112 -6.57 7.74 5.94
CA VAL A 112 -7.07 8.28 4.68
C VAL A 112 -8.37 7.60 4.29
N THR A 113 -9.42 8.39 4.07
CA THR A 113 -10.70 7.88 3.56
C THR A 113 -10.81 8.07 2.05
N LEU A 114 -11.32 7.05 1.37
CA LEU A 114 -11.86 7.10 0.02
C LEU A 114 -13.39 7.04 0.14
N GLU A 115 -14.05 8.12 -0.27
CA GLU A 115 -15.51 8.24 -0.25
C GLU A 115 -16.18 7.17 -1.13
N PRO A 116 -17.45 6.81 -0.86
CA PRO A 116 -18.25 5.97 -1.74
C PRO A 116 -18.27 6.48 -3.19
N ALA A 117 -18.46 5.55 -4.13
CA ALA A 117 -18.60 5.84 -5.56
C ALA A 117 -19.92 6.55 -5.89
#